data_AF-A0A9E3THG2-F1
#
_entry.id   AF-A0A9E3THG2-F1
#
_cell.length_a   1.000
_cell.length_b   1.000
_cell.length_c   1.000
_cell.angle_alpha   90.00
_cell.angle_beta   90.00
_cell.angle_gamma   90.00
#
_symmetry.space_group_name_H-M   'P 1'
#
loop_
_entity.id
_entity.type
_entity.pdbx_description
1 polymer ?
#
loop_
_entity_poly.entity_id
_entity_poly.type
_entity_poly.pdbx_seq_one_letter_code
_entity_poly.pdbx_strand_id
1 'polypeptide(L)'
;MRRRVRVIAASLALLTAATVLAKDGRALALRHVAIDLPAAPAAVVSADLEGDGRIEAVTSAQSDSGAGELKQGKEPHFKYSFHHVGRDLRVEAAPYQEIEVVGYPVGDVFGEESAGAFRDLDGDGRRDLVTVTLDFSVFQIVRVLATKKIAVGFAFHVWAQGADGRFREVTGQDLDDRFTFDLNDLRFDRLTEIAGDLDGDGKLDFVRLGGGKTIEIRRGGPSCRFSPKYDVRIQLDDELSDVSQVRIRDLDGDGRADLSLVRPLPSPEAEVSPPVRLDLYLSGGGR
;
A
#
# COMPACT_ATOMS: atom_id res chain seq x y z
N MET A 1 -32.42 -40.68 9.34
CA MET A 1 -32.28 -39.71 10.46
C MET A 1 -30.82 -39.65 10.91
N ARG A 2 -30.06 -38.67 10.44
CA ARG A 2 -28.64 -38.46 10.82
C ARG A 2 -28.60 -37.54 12.05
N ARG A 3 -28.03 -38.03 13.16
CA ARG A 3 -27.79 -37.25 14.38
C ARG A 3 -26.74 -36.17 14.09
N ARG A 4 -27.10 -34.91 14.35
CA ARG A 4 -26.18 -33.76 14.33
C ARG A 4 -25.26 -33.84 15.55
N VAL A 5 -23.95 -33.93 15.32
CA VAL A 5 -22.94 -33.73 16.36
C VAL A 5 -22.75 -32.22 16.53
N ARG A 6 -23.07 -31.69 17.71
CA ARG A 6 -22.64 -30.35 18.14
C ARG A 6 -21.23 -30.50 18.69
N VAL A 7 -20.25 -29.87 18.04
CA VAL A 7 -18.94 -29.63 18.66
C VAL A 7 -19.01 -28.25 19.28
N ILE A 8 -19.09 -28.21 20.62
CA ILE A 8 -18.84 -27.01 21.41
C ILE A 8 -17.36 -27.09 21.78
N ALA A 9 -16.52 -26.32 21.11
CA ALA A 9 -15.15 -26.08 21.54
C ALA A 9 -15.13 -24.76 22.32
N ALA A 10 -15.34 -24.85 23.64
CA ALA A 10 -15.04 -23.77 24.55
C ALA A 10 -13.55 -23.89 24.93
N SER A 11 -12.68 -23.21 24.21
CA SER A 11 -11.27 -23.09 24.58
C SER A 11 -11.12 -21.97 25.61
N LEU A 12 -11.22 -22.33 26.89
CA LEU A 12 -10.85 -21.45 28.00
C LEU A 12 -9.32 -21.40 28.08
N ALA A 13 -8.69 -20.47 27.38
CA ALA A 13 -7.27 -20.20 27.53
C ALA A 13 -7.05 -19.32 28.77
N LEU A 14 -6.56 -19.91 29.86
CA LEU A 14 -5.95 -19.15 30.95
C LEU A 14 -4.64 -18.55 30.41
N LEU A 15 -4.64 -17.27 30.03
CA LEU A 15 -3.41 -16.55 29.76
C LEU A 15 -2.93 -15.86 31.04
N THR A 16 -1.80 -16.32 31.55
CA THR A 16 -0.95 -15.52 32.45
C THR A 16 -0.47 -14.30 31.69
N ALA A 17 -0.97 -13.10 32.03
CA ALA A 17 -0.52 -11.85 31.44
C ALA A 17 0.96 -11.63 31.78
N ALA A 18 1.85 -11.86 30.82
CA ALA A 18 3.24 -11.42 30.93
C ALA A 18 3.23 -9.89 30.94
N THR A 19 3.63 -9.29 32.08
CA THR A 19 3.78 -7.84 32.16
C THR A 19 5.10 -7.47 31.48
N VAL A 20 5.03 -6.81 30.33
CA VAL A 20 6.21 -6.25 29.68
C VAL A 20 6.49 -4.90 30.33
N LEU A 21 7.63 -4.76 31.00
CA LEU A 21 8.06 -3.50 31.61
C LEU A 21 8.87 -2.70 30.59
N ALA A 22 8.46 -1.47 30.35
CA ALA A 22 9.28 -0.48 29.66
C ALA A 22 10.47 -0.07 30.54
N LYS A 23 11.54 0.45 29.92
CA LYS A 23 12.77 0.87 30.62
C LYS A 23 12.53 1.97 31.67
N ASP A 24 11.45 2.73 31.56
CA ASP A 24 11.02 3.76 32.52
C ASP A 24 10.16 3.21 33.67
N GLY A 25 9.99 1.88 33.75
CA GLY A 25 9.20 1.22 34.78
C GLY A 25 7.69 1.20 34.52
N ARG A 26 7.22 1.76 33.38
CA ARG A 26 5.82 1.62 32.98
C ARG A 26 5.52 0.19 32.54
N ALA A 27 4.46 -0.39 33.07
CA ALA A 27 3.94 -1.66 32.60
C ALA A 27 3.13 -1.45 31.32
N LEU A 28 3.46 -2.16 30.25
CA LEU A 28 2.57 -2.35 29.12
C LEU A 28 1.51 -3.38 29.55
N ALA A 29 0.28 -2.92 29.69
CA ALA A 29 -0.85 -3.79 30.00
C ALA A 29 -1.27 -4.53 28.73
N LEU A 30 -0.98 -5.83 28.66
CA LEU A 30 -1.48 -6.70 27.59
C LEU A 30 -3.00 -6.83 27.73
N ARG A 31 -3.72 -6.48 26.66
CA ARG A 31 -5.16 -6.72 26.54
C ARG A 31 -5.40 -7.62 25.33
N HIS A 32 -6.11 -8.72 25.56
CA HIS A 32 -6.58 -9.58 24.47
C HIS A 32 -7.93 -9.09 24.01
N VAL A 33 -8.02 -8.77 22.72
CA VAL A 33 -9.25 -8.37 22.05
C VAL A 33 -9.53 -9.41 20.99
N ALA A 34 -10.71 -10.03 21.05
CA ALA A 34 -11.19 -10.92 20.00
C ALA A 34 -12.07 -10.12 19.04
N ILE A 35 -11.88 -10.33 17.74
CA ILE A 35 -12.74 -9.79 16.70
C ILE A 35 -13.52 -10.97 16.13
N ASP A 36 -14.84 -10.95 16.30
CA ASP A 36 -15.73 -11.96 15.72
C ASP A 36 -15.99 -11.61 14.26
N LEU A 37 -15.40 -12.38 13.34
CA LEU A 37 -15.51 -12.13 11.91
C LEU A 37 -16.54 -13.05 11.25
N PRO A 38 -17.40 -12.54 10.35
CA PRO A 38 -18.45 -13.32 9.71
C PRO A 38 -17.92 -14.43 8.78
N ALA A 39 -16.66 -14.31 8.34
CA ALA A 39 -15.89 -15.30 7.61
C ALA A 39 -14.38 -15.08 7.87
N ALA A 40 -13.53 -16.01 7.43
CA ALA A 40 -12.08 -15.85 7.56
C ALA A 40 -11.58 -14.67 6.70
N PRO A 41 -10.90 -13.67 7.30
CA PRO A 41 -10.30 -12.57 6.54
C PRO A 41 -9.04 -13.03 5.80
N ALA A 42 -8.70 -12.33 4.73
CA ALA A 42 -7.38 -12.41 4.10
C ALA A 42 -6.34 -11.58 4.88
N ALA A 43 -6.76 -10.45 5.46
CA ALA A 43 -5.91 -9.61 6.31
C ALA A 43 -6.73 -8.84 7.37
N VAL A 44 -6.05 -8.45 8.44
CA VAL A 44 -6.58 -7.54 9.48
C VAL A 44 -5.56 -6.42 9.68
N VAL A 45 -6.01 -5.18 9.54
CA VAL A 45 -5.21 -3.98 9.73
C VAL A 45 -5.80 -3.17 10.87
N SER A 46 -4.95 -2.62 11.74
CA SER A 46 -5.35 -1.63 12.74
C SER A 46 -4.51 -0.38 12.59
N ALA A 47 -5.16 0.77 12.40
CA ALA A 47 -4.51 2.06 12.25
C ALA A 47 -5.46 3.19 12.63
N ASP A 48 -4.92 4.35 12.99
CA ASP A 48 -5.69 5.59 13.10
C ASP A 48 -5.99 6.10 11.70
N LEU A 49 -7.19 5.76 11.20
CA LEU A 49 -7.65 6.16 9.88
C LEU A 49 -8.27 7.54 9.93
N GLU A 50 -9.02 7.85 10.99
CA GLU A 50 -9.75 9.12 11.08
C GLU A 50 -8.89 10.31 11.57
N GLY A 51 -7.66 10.06 12.00
CA GLY A 51 -6.73 11.08 12.49
C GLY A 51 -7.07 11.61 13.88
N ASP A 52 -7.90 10.89 14.64
CA ASP A 52 -8.40 11.33 15.95
C ASP A 52 -7.60 10.76 17.13
N GLY A 53 -6.53 10.00 16.83
CA GLY A 53 -5.70 9.31 17.80
C GLY A 53 -6.28 7.99 18.31
N ARG A 54 -7.40 7.52 17.75
CA ARG A 54 -7.95 6.18 17.98
C ARG A 54 -7.59 5.30 16.81
N ILE A 55 -7.60 4.00 17.05
CA ILE A 55 -7.42 3.04 15.96
C ILE A 55 -8.78 2.57 15.47
N GLU A 56 -8.88 2.34 14.18
CA GLU A 56 -9.93 1.55 13.56
C GLU A 56 -9.40 0.15 13.30
N ALA A 57 -10.30 -0.83 13.24
CA ALA A 57 -10.00 -2.17 12.79
C ALA A 57 -10.61 -2.37 11.40
N VAL A 58 -9.79 -2.81 10.45
CA VAL A 58 -10.19 -3.09 9.08
C VAL A 58 -9.94 -4.55 8.78
N THR A 59 -10.94 -5.22 8.23
CA THR A 59 -10.75 -6.57 7.67
C THR A 59 -10.99 -6.56 6.19
N SER A 60 -10.13 -7.26 5.44
CA SER A 60 -10.31 -7.48 4.02
C SER A 60 -10.48 -8.97 3.73
N ALA A 61 -11.39 -9.32 2.83
CA ALA A 61 -11.57 -10.68 2.34
C ALA A 61 -11.84 -10.65 0.84
N GLN A 62 -11.24 -11.55 0.08
CA GLN A 62 -11.47 -11.64 -1.35
C GLN A 62 -12.91 -12.11 -1.61
N SER A 63 -13.68 -11.36 -2.42
CA SER A 63 -15.09 -11.68 -2.70
C SER A 63 -15.25 -12.73 -3.81
N ASP A 64 -14.28 -12.84 -4.72
CA ASP A 64 -14.31 -13.78 -5.85
C ASP A 64 -13.71 -15.16 -5.51
N SER A 65 -14.29 -15.87 -4.54
CA SER A 65 -13.88 -17.25 -4.24
C SER A 65 -14.53 -18.27 -5.19
N GLY A 66 -14.11 -18.27 -6.46
CA GLY A 66 -14.31 -19.44 -7.33
C GLY A 66 -13.44 -20.59 -6.83
N ALA A 67 -14.04 -21.74 -6.52
CA ALA A 67 -13.35 -22.90 -5.95
C ALA A 67 -12.10 -23.30 -6.77
N GLY A 68 -10.93 -23.05 -6.18
CA GLY A 68 -9.63 -23.33 -6.76
C GLY A 68 -8.64 -22.27 -6.28
N GLU A 69 -7.88 -22.60 -5.23
CA GLU A 69 -6.63 -21.88 -4.93
C GLU A 69 -5.86 -21.69 -6.25
N LEU A 70 -5.38 -20.47 -6.53
CA LEU A 70 -4.63 -20.06 -7.73
C LEU A 70 -5.39 -19.54 -8.97
N LYS A 71 -6.40 -18.68 -8.81
CA LYS A 71 -6.80 -17.73 -9.88
C LYS A 71 -6.94 -16.31 -9.37
N GLN A 72 -5.82 -15.69 -8.99
CA GLN A 72 -5.81 -14.25 -8.80
C GLN A 72 -5.93 -13.58 -10.19
N GLY A 73 -7.09 -12.96 -10.43
CA GLY A 73 -7.39 -12.22 -11.65
C GLY A 73 -6.61 -10.92 -11.76
N LYS A 74 -6.72 -10.26 -12.92
CA LYS A 74 -6.14 -8.92 -13.18
C LYS A 74 -6.76 -7.84 -12.28
N GLU A 75 -8.03 -8.05 -11.95
CA GLU A 75 -8.88 -7.15 -11.18
C GLU A 75 -9.52 -7.96 -10.05
N PRO A 76 -8.78 -8.31 -8.98
CA PRO A 76 -9.37 -9.01 -7.85
C PRO A 76 -10.31 -8.07 -7.08
N HIS A 77 -11.45 -8.58 -6.64
CA HIS A 77 -12.34 -7.84 -5.75
C HIS A 77 -12.16 -8.28 -4.30
N PHE A 78 -12.08 -7.29 -3.41
CA PHE A 78 -11.99 -7.45 -1.97
C PHE A 78 -13.15 -6.73 -1.30
N LYS A 79 -13.80 -7.39 -0.35
CA LYS A 79 -14.72 -6.75 0.58
C LYS A 79 -13.91 -6.24 1.78
N TYR A 80 -13.98 -4.94 2.02
CA TYR A 80 -13.45 -4.30 3.21
C TYR A 80 -14.59 -4.04 4.20
N SER A 81 -14.36 -4.34 5.47
CA SER A 81 -15.25 -4.02 6.58
C SER A 81 -14.49 -3.17 7.61
N PHE A 82 -15.01 -1.99 7.93
CA PHE A 82 -14.40 -1.02 8.81
C PHE A 82 -15.15 -0.95 10.13
N HIS A 83 -14.42 -1.02 11.24
CA HIS A 83 -14.97 -1.08 12.58
C HIS A 83 -14.30 -0.04 13.47
N HIS A 84 -15.10 0.67 14.27
CA HIS A 84 -14.54 1.50 15.33
C HIS A 84 -13.97 0.63 16.44
N VAL A 85 -12.91 1.13 17.08
CA VAL A 85 -12.39 0.54 18.30
C VAL A 85 -12.66 1.48 19.47
N GLY A 86 -13.43 0.99 20.44
CA GLY A 86 -13.75 1.74 21.65
C GLY A 86 -12.51 2.07 22.49
N ARG A 87 -12.67 3.02 23.43
CA ARG A 87 -11.61 3.39 24.41
C ARG A 87 -11.10 2.22 25.24
N ASP A 88 -11.91 1.19 25.41
CA ASP A 88 -11.57 -0.04 26.12
C ASP A 88 -10.83 -1.06 25.24
N LEU A 89 -10.54 -0.69 23.99
CA LEU A 89 -9.96 -1.48 22.90
C LEU A 89 -10.88 -2.56 22.35
N ARG A 90 -12.20 -2.48 22.58
CA ARG A 90 -13.13 -3.41 21.96
C ARG A 90 -13.52 -2.95 20.57
N VAL A 91 -13.43 -3.87 19.61
CA VAL A 91 -13.91 -3.65 18.24
C VAL A 91 -15.43 -3.77 18.23
N GLU A 92 -16.11 -2.80 17.61
CA GLU A 92 -17.55 -2.87 17.43
C GLU A 92 -17.91 -4.01 16.46
N ALA A 93 -18.86 -4.86 16.85
CA ALA A 93 -19.19 -6.07 16.08
C ALA A 93 -19.78 -5.74 14.70
N ALA A 94 -20.55 -4.66 14.60
CA ALA A 94 -21.09 -4.18 13.33
C ALA A 94 -20.09 -3.21 12.69
N PRO A 95 -19.69 -3.41 11.42
CA PRO A 95 -18.89 -2.42 10.72
C PRO A 95 -19.70 -1.14 10.50
N TYR A 96 -19.07 0.02 10.64
CA TYR A 96 -19.70 1.30 10.31
C TYR A 96 -19.77 1.51 8.79
N GLN A 97 -18.92 0.80 8.04
CA GLN A 97 -18.92 0.76 6.59
C GLN A 97 -18.41 -0.59 6.06
N GLU A 98 -19.02 -1.05 4.97
CA GLU A 98 -18.45 -2.08 4.11
C GLU A 98 -18.39 -1.55 2.67
N ILE A 99 -17.31 -1.86 1.96
CA ILE A 99 -17.13 -1.50 0.54
C ILE A 99 -16.53 -2.67 -0.23
N GLU A 100 -16.88 -2.78 -1.50
CA GLU A 100 -16.16 -3.61 -2.46
C GLU A 100 -15.09 -2.76 -3.15
N VAL A 101 -13.88 -3.26 -3.14
CA VAL A 101 -12.67 -2.59 -3.63
C VAL A 101 -12.04 -3.48 -4.67
N VAL A 102 -11.76 -2.92 -5.83
CA VAL A 102 -11.03 -3.60 -6.91
C VAL A 102 -9.54 -3.39 -6.73
N GLY A 103 -8.74 -4.39 -7.09
CA GLY A 103 -7.30 -4.32 -7.02
C GLY A 103 -6.74 -4.75 -5.68
N TYR A 104 -5.43 -4.95 -5.68
CA TYR A 104 -4.70 -5.37 -4.51
C TYR A 104 -4.35 -4.17 -3.62
N PRO A 105 -4.28 -4.34 -2.28
CA PRO A 105 -3.91 -3.24 -1.38
C PRO A 105 -2.47 -2.82 -1.65
N VAL A 106 -2.18 -1.53 -1.78
CA VAL A 106 -0.80 -1.02 -2.00
C VAL A 106 0.00 -1.17 -0.70
N GLY A 107 0.43 -2.39 -0.38
CA GLY A 107 1.16 -2.74 0.86
C GLY A 107 1.10 -4.23 1.17
N ASP A 108 -0.10 -4.82 1.07
CA ASP A 108 -0.33 -6.24 1.41
C ASP A 108 0.18 -7.21 0.35
N VAL A 109 0.37 -6.77 -0.89
CA VAL A 109 0.76 -7.69 -1.97
C VAL A 109 2.18 -8.24 -1.78
N PHE A 110 3.05 -7.56 -1.02
CA PHE A 110 4.48 -7.89 -1.00
C PHE A 110 5.20 -7.76 0.36
N GLY A 111 4.46 -7.75 1.48
CA GLY A 111 5.00 -8.20 2.77
C GLY A 111 5.53 -7.16 3.76
N GLU A 112 4.97 -5.95 3.81
CA GLU A 112 5.20 -5.06 4.97
C GLU A 112 3.94 -4.95 5.86
N GLU A 113 4.10 -5.26 7.15
CA GLU A 113 3.16 -4.91 8.21
C GLU A 113 3.22 -3.40 8.47
N SER A 114 2.52 -2.64 7.65
CA SER A 114 2.06 -1.31 7.98
C SER A 114 0.79 -1.10 7.18
N ALA A 115 -0.06 -0.17 7.58
CA ALA A 115 -1.30 0.16 6.86
C ALA A 115 -1.00 0.78 5.47
N GLY A 116 -0.19 0.14 4.62
CA GLY A 116 0.45 0.73 3.44
C GLY A 116 -0.55 1.18 2.39
N ALA A 117 -1.70 0.49 2.32
CA ALA A 117 -2.82 0.88 1.47
C ALA A 117 -3.50 2.15 1.98
N PHE A 118 -3.31 2.53 3.25
CA PHE A 118 -3.94 3.66 3.93
C PHE A 118 -2.95 4.82 4.13
N ARG A 119 -3.17 5.95 3.43
CA ARG A 119 -2.29 7.12 3.45
C ARG A 119 -3.12 8.40 3.31
N ASP A 120 -2.73 9.46 4.01
CA ASP A 120 -3.36 10.77 3.85
C ASP A 120 -2.90 11.38 2.51
N LEU A 121 -3.76 11.35 1.49
CA LEU A 121 -3.42 11.83 0.15
C LEU A 121 -3.68 13.33 0.00
N ASP A 122 -4.71 13.86 0.66
CA ASP A 122 -5.15 15.24 0.46
C ASP A 122 -4.87 16.19 1.63
N GLY A 123 -4.14 15.71 2.64
CA GLY A 123 -3.61 16.46 3.76
C GLY A 123 -4.70 16.87 4.76
N ASP A 124 -5.80 16.12 4.85
CA ASP A 124 -6.90 16.41 5.75
C ASP A 124 -6.77 15.74 7.13
N GLY A 125 -5.69 14.98 7.34
CA GLY A 125 -5.39 14.24 8.56
C GLY A 125 -6.04 12.86 8.63
N ARG A 126 -6.93 12.53 7.69
CA ARG A 126 -7.52 11.20 7.54
C ARG A 126 -6.72 10.37 6.55
N ARG A 127 -6.84 9.05 6.65
CA ARG A 127 -6.17 8.10 5.77
C ARG A 127 -7.10 7.68 4.64
N ASP A 128 -6.64 7.84 3.42
CA ASP A 128 -7.31 7.38 2.21
C ASP A 128 -6.80 6.01 1.78
N LEU A 129 -7.63 5.24 1.09
CA LEU A 129 -7.26 3.91 0.60
C LEU A 129 -6.77 3.98 -0.85
N VAL A 130 -5.62 3.34 -1.11
CA VAL A 130 -5.05 3.16 -2.45
C VAL A 130 -4.90 1.66 -2.74
N THR A 131 -5.45 1.23 -3.88
CA THR A 131 -5.24 -0.12 -4.41
C THR A 131 -4.69 -0.09 -5.83
N VAL A 132 -4.21 -1.23 -6.30
CA VAL A 132 -3.63 -1.37 -7.63
C VAL A 132 -4.20 -2.59 -8.35
N THR A 133 -4.70 -2.41 -9.57
CA THR A 133 -4.96 -3.52 -10.49
C THR A 133 -3.78 -3.69 -11.44
N LEU A 134 -3.58 -4.92 -11.91
CA LEU A 134 -2.50 -5.25 -12.83
C LEU A 134 -3.12 -5.77 -14.13
N ASP A 135 -2.65 -5.30 -15.29
CA ASP A 135 -3.09 -5.82 -16.59
C ASP A 135 -2.57 -7.24 -16.88
N PHE A 136 -1.89 -7.84 -15.89
CA PHE A 136 -1.25 -9.13 -15.92
C PHE A 136 -1.52 -9.90 -14.62
N SER A 137 -1.77 -11.21 -14.71
CA SER A 137 -1.96 -12.03 -13.51
C SER A 137 -0.61 -12.40 -12.89
N VAL A 138 -0.50 -12.33 -11.56
CA VAL A 138 0.70 -12.79 -10.81
C VAL A 138 1.05 -14.25 -11.14
N PHE A 139 0.06 -15.10 -11.45
CA PHE A 139 0.32 -16.50 -11.88
C PHE A 139 0.93 -16.62 -13.27
N GLN A 140 0.66 -15.68 -14.16
CA GLN A 140 1.31 -15.65 -15.47
C GLN A 140 2.80 -15.31 -15.31
N ILE A 141 3.19 -14.50 -14.31
CA ILE A 141 4.61 -14.18 -14.03
C ILE A 141 5.40 -15.46 -13.74
N VAL A 142 4.85 -16.33 -12.88
CA VAL A 142 5.47 -17.63 -12.53
C VAL A 142 5.67 -18.53 -13.77
N ARG A 143 4.79 -18.44 -14.78
CA ARG A 143 4.92 -19.24 -16.01
C ARG A 143 5.87 -18.62 -17.03
N VAL A 144 6.01 -17.31 -17.00
CA VAL A 144 6.79 -16.51 -17.95
C VAL A 144 8.26 -16.39 -17.53
N LEU A 145 8.66 -16.99 -16.39
CA LEU A 145 10.05 -17.04 -15.89
C LEU A 145 11.12 -17.45 -16.93
N ALA A 146 10.75 -18.02 -18.08
CA ALA A 146 11.65 -18.22 -19.22
C ALA A 146 12.13 -16.91 -19.88
N THR A 147 11.31 -15.86 -19.91
CA THR A 147 11.71 -14.53 -20.39
C THR A 147 12.25 -13.70 -19.24
N LYS A 148 13.35 -12.97 -19.44
CA LYS A 148 14.00 -12.22 -18.36
C LYS A 148 13.30 -10.90 -17.99
N LYS A 149 12.44 -10.36 -18.85
CA LYS A 149 11.77 -9.07 -18.66
C LYS A 149 10.30 -9.14 -19.02
N ILE A 150 9.46 -8.39 -18.32
CA ILE A 150 8.02 -8.29 -18.58
C ILE A 150 7.53 -6.84 -18.46
N ALA A 151 6.70 -6.40 -19.41
CA ALA A 151 5.99 -5.13 -19.28
C ALA A 151 4.64 -5.35 -18.59
N VAL A 152 4.43 -4.73 -17.44
CA VAL A 152 3.21 -4.81 -16.63
C VAL A 152 2.58 -3.43 -16.59
N GLY A 153 1.30 -3.36 -16.95
CA GLY A 153 0.45 -2.20 -16.72
C GLY A 153 -0.16 -2.29 -15.32
N PHE A 154 -0.23 -1.16 -14.65
CA PHE A 154 -0.86 -1.02 -13.36
C PHE A 154 -1.77 0.20 -13.37
N ALA A 155 -2.92 0.08 -12.70
CA ALA A 155 -3.88 1.15 -12.53
C ALA A 155 -4.15 1.33 -11.04
N PHE A 156 -3.92 2.55 -10.54
CA PHE A 156 -4.22 2.88 -9.16
C PHE A 156 -5.65 3.34 -9.00
N HIS A 157 -6.28 2.84 -7.95
CA HIS A 157 -7.62 3.21 -7.54
C HIS A 157 -7.54 3.87 -6.18
N VAL A 158 -8.35 4.90 -5.97
CA VAL A 158 -8.30 5.74 -4.76
C VAL A 158 -9.69 5.81 -4.15
N TRP A 159 -9.78 5.63 -2.84
CA TRP A 159 -11.00 5.88 -2.06
C TRP A 159 -10.69 6.92 -0.99
N ALA A 160 -11.28 8.10 -1.14
CA ALA A 160 -11.12 9.21 -0.20
C ALA A 160 -11.97 8.99 1.06
N GLN A 161 -11.40 9.24 2.24
CA GLN A 161 -12.15 9.21 3.48
C GLN A 161 -12.81 10.57 3.74
N GLY A 162 -14.15 10.57 3.83
CA GLY A 162 -14.90 11.78 4.18
C GLY A 162 -14.84 12.09 5.67
N ALA A 163 -15.29 13.31 6.03
CA ALA A 163 -15.45 13.73 7.44
C ALA A 163 -16.45 12.89 8.24
N ASP A 164 -17.22 12.04 7.58
CA ASP A 164 -18.09 11.05 8.19
C ASP A 164 -17.39 9.70 8.44
N GLY A 165 -16.07 9.63 8.29
CA GLY A 165 -15.26 8.41 8.42
C GLY A 165 -15.39 7.45 7.23
N ARG A 166 -16.24 7.78 6.25
CA ARG A 166 -16.61 6.87 5.15
C ARG A 166 -15.75 7.06 3.91
N PHE A 167 -15.29 5.95 3.38
CA PHE A 167 -14.52 5.82 2.14
C PHE A 167 -15.44 5.89 0.90
N ARG A 168 -15.03 6.67 -0.11
CA ARG A 168 -15.73 6.79 -1.38
C ARG A 168 -14.73 6.80 -2.53
N GLU A 169 -14.99 6.01 -3.56
CA GLU A 169 -14.11 5.91 -4.72
C GLU A 169 -14.00 7.26 -5.44
N VAL A 170 -12.77 7.64 -5.78
CA VAL A 170 -12.46 8.85 -6.53
C VAL A 170 -12.29 8.51 -8.00
N THR A 171 -13.40 8.61 -8.71
CA THR A 171 -13.47 8.26 -10.14
C THR A 171 -13.05 9.40 -11.06
N GLY A 172 -12.81 9.05 -12.33
CA GLY A 172 -12.51 10.00 -13.41
C GLY A 172 -11.07 10.51 -13.40
N GLN A 173 -10.16 9.76 -12.78
CA GLN A 173 -8.72 10.02 -12.80
C GLN A 173 -8.03 8.90 -13.60
N ASP A 174 -7.15 9.26 -14.52
CA ASP A 174 -6.24 8.31 -15.16
C ASP A 174 -5.00 8.21 -14.28
N LEU A 175 -4.81 7.12 -13.53
CA LEU A 175 -3.62 6.87 -12.72
C LEU A 175 -2.87 5.64 -13.25
N ASP A 176 -2.97 5.40 -14.55
CA ASP A 176 -2.41 4.22 -15.18
C ASP A 176 -0.94 4.47 -15.54
N ASP A 177 -0.13 3.44 -15.36
CA ASP A 177 1.24 3.45 -15.86
C ASP A 177 1.66 2.04 -16.26
N ARG A 178 2.72 1.96 -17.05
CA ARG A 178 3.23 0.72 -17.59
C ARG A 178 4.72 0.70 -17.41
N PHE A 179 5.23 -0.36 -16.79
CA PHE A 179 6.64 -0.47 -16.48
C PHE A 179 7.19 -1.84 -16.87
N THR A 180 8.44 -1.89 -17.29
CA THR A 180 9.14 -3.14 -17.62
C THR A 180 9.97 -3.59 -16.44
N PHE A 181 9.64 -4.75 -15.88
CA PHE A 181 10.33 -5.35 -14.75
C PHE A 181 11.31 -6.42 -15.21
N ASP A 182 12.44 -6.55 -14.50
CA ASP A 182 13.31 -7.71 -14.60
C ASP A 182 12.79 -8.84 -13.71
N LEU A 183 12.51 -10.02 -14.29
CA LEU A 183 11.96 -11.14 -13.54
C LEU A 183 12.94 -11.74 -12.51
N ASN A 184 14.25 -11.51 -12.67
CA ASN A 184 15.26 -12.02 -11.75
C ASN A 184 15.31 -11.23 -10.43
N ASP A 185 14.78 -10.00 -10.42
CA ASP A 185 14.86 -9.08 -9.28
C ASP A 185 13.52 -8.36 -9.04
N LEU A 186 12.40 -9.05 -9.25
CA LEU A 186 11.06 -8.49 -9.03
C LEU A 186 10.90 -7.95 -7.60
N ARG A 187 10.70 -6.65 -7.47
CA ARG A 187 10.43 -5.95 -6.20
C ARG A 187 9.17 -5.09 -6.31
N PHE A 188 8.01 -5.74 -6.25
CA PHE A 188 6.75 -5.03 -6.36
C PHE A 188 6.29 -4.35 -5.05
N ASP A 189 6.92 -4.67 -3.91
CA ASP A 189 6.76 -3.98 -2.61
C ASP A 189 7.01 -2.47 -2.73
N ARG A 190 7.84 -2.07 -3.70
CA ARG A 190 8.25 -0.69 -3.94
C ARG A 190 7.28 0.14 -4.76
N LEU A 191 6.17 -0.44 -5.23
CA LEU A 191 5.07 0.32 -5.84
C LEU A 191 4.39 1.28 -4.85
N THR A 192 4.63 1.11 -3.55
CA THR A 192 4.19 2.02 -2.49
C THR A 192 4.87 3.39 -2.55
N GLU A 193 6.02 3.52 -3.21
CA GLU A 193 6.85 4.73 -3.22
C GLU A 193 6.48 5.73 -4.33
N ILE A 194 5.31 5.61 -4.96
CA ILE A 194 4.84 6.49 -6.05
C ILE A 194 4.17 7.79 -5.58
N ALA A 195 4.18 8.08 -4.28
CA ALA A 195 3.52 9.29 -3.76
C ALA A 195 4.31 9.93 -2.62
N GLY A 196 4.41 11.27 -2.66
CA GLY A 196 5.11 12.11 -1.69
C GLY A 196 4.72 13.59 -1.84
N ASP A 197 4.88 14.40 -0.81
CA ASP A 197 4.61 15.86 -0.86
C ASP A 197 5.84 16.59 -1.45
N LEU A 198 5.93 16.69 -2.78
CA LEU A 198 7.10 17.28 -3.44
C LEU A 198 7.00 18.81 -3.54
N ASP A 199 5.80 19.37 -3.54
CA ASP A 199 5.61 20.83 -3.60
C ASP A 199 5.40 21.51 -2.23
N GLY A 200 5.40 20.72 -1.15
CA GLY A 200 5.37 21.17 0.24
C GLY A 200 4.03 21.77 0.66
N ASP A 201 2.92 21.41 -0.01
CA ASP A 201 1.59 21.91 0.29
C ASP A 201 0.82 21.04 1.32
N GLY A 202 1.44 19.95 1.77
CA GLY A 202 0.89 18.98 2.71
C GLY A 202 0.02 17.90 2.07
N LYS A 203 -0.08 17.86 0.73
CA LYS A 203 -0.79 16.83 -0.03
C LYS A 203 0.22 15.94 -0.72
N LEU A 204 -0.12 14.66 -0.88
CA LEU A 204 0.76 13.77 -1.61
C LEU A 204 0.57 13.98 -3.11
N ASP A 205 1.66 14.21 -3.81
CA ASP A 205 1.73 14.22 -5.26
C ASP A 205 1.88 12.80 -5.79
N PHE A 206 1.36 12.56 -7.00
CA PHE A 206 1.49 11.29 -7.69
C PHE A 206 2.68 11.29 -8.64
N VAL A 207 3.53 10.27 -8.52
CA VAL A 207 4.73 10.08 -9.33
C VAL A 207 4.55 8.89 -10.26
N ARG A 208 4.60 9.19 -11.55
CA ARG A 208 4.49 8.23 -12.65
C ARG A 208 5.85 8.03 -13.30
N LEU A 209 6.20 6.78 -13.63
CA LEU A 209 7.51 6.41 -14.16
C LEU A 209 7.57 6.37 -15.69
N GLY A 210 6.44 6.57 -16.38
CA GLY A 210 6.39 6.87 -17.83
C GLY A 210 7.15 5.85 -18.68
N GLY A 211 6.99 4.56 -18.40
CA GLY A 211 7.72 3.50 -19.10
C GLY A 211 9.22 3.44 -18.80
N GLY A 212 9.65 3.97 -17.66
CA GLY A 212 11.06 4.00 -17.22
C GLY A 212 11.91 5.10 -17.85
N LYS A 213 11.37 5.89 -18.79
CA LYS A 213 12.12 6.93 -19.51
C LYS A 213 11.93 8.33 -18.95
N THR A 214 10.84 8.54 -18.21
CA THR A 214 10.51 9.85 -17.67
C THR A 214 9.86 9.72 -16.32
N ILE A 215 10.15 10.66 -15.42
CA ILE A 215 9.40 10.79 -14.17
C ILE A 215 8.43 11.95 -14.34
N GLU A 216 7.15 11.67 -14.21
CA GLU A 216 6.05 12.63 -14.33
C GLU A 216 5.43 12.83 -12.95
N ILE A 217 5.46 14.05 -12.44
CA ILE A 217 4.88 14.42 -11.15
C ILE A 217 3.57 15.14 -11.41
N ARG A 218 2.50 14.71 -10.74
CA ARG A 218 1.16 15.29 -10.82
C ARG A 218 0.74 15.72 -9.44
N ARG A 219 0.44 17.01 -9.29
CA ARG A 219 0.15 17.58 -7.98
C ARG A 219 -1.07 16.96 -7.32
N GLY A 220 -0.93 16.70 -6.03
CA GLY A 220 -2.02 16.34 -5.14
C GLY A 220 -3.00 17.50 -4.98
N GLY A 221 -4.21 17.18 -4.55
CA GLY A 221 -5.29 18.15 -4.47
C GLY A 221 -6.38 17.68 -3.54
N PRO A 222 -7.32 18.57 -3.15
CA PRO A 222 -8.39 18.24 -2.23
C PRO A 222 -9.26 17.08 -2.76
N SER A 223 -9.83 16.29 -1.85
CA SER A 223 -10.65 15.11 -2.18
C SER A 223 -9.88 14.06 -2.98
N CYS A 224 -8.58 13.90 -2.67
CA CYS A 224 -7.65 12.96 -3.30
C CYS A 224 -7.61 13.04 -4.83
N ARG A 225 -7.70 14.26 -5.37
CA ARG A 225 -7.65 14.48 -6.82
C ARG A 225 -6.28 14.97 -7.25
N PHE A 226 -5.76 14.36 -8.32
CA PHE A 226 -4.48 14.72 -8.92
C PHE A 226 -4.68 15.56 -10.19
N SER A 227 -3.72 16.43 -10.51
CA SER A 227 -3.69 17.13 -11.80
C SER A 227 -3.92 16.16 -12.97
N PRO A 228 -4.72 16.49 -14.00
CA PRO A 228 -4.96 15.59 -15.14
C PRO A 228 -3.75 15.43 -16.07
N LYS A 229 -2.74 16.29 -15.92
CA LYS A 229 -1.45 16.24 -16.64
C LYS A 229 -0.33 16.39 -15.64
N TYR A 230 0.88 16.00 -16.03
CA TYR A 230 2.06 16.28 -15.23
C TYR A 230 2.27 17.79 -15.05
N ASP A 231 2.65 18.17 -13.84
CA ASP A 231 3.10 19.50 -13.47
C ASP A 231 4.61 19.64 -13.69
N VAL A 232 5.35 18.55 -13.41
CA VAL A 232 6.80 18.44 -13.64
C VAL A 232 7.08 17.15 -14.40
N ARG A 233 8.00 17.23 -15.37
CA ARG A 233 8.47 16.06 -16.11
C ARG A 233 10.00 16.07 -16.17
N ILE A 234 10.60 15.00 -15.65
CA ILE A 234 12.04 14.76 -15.70
C ILE A 234 12.29 13.76 -16.82
N GLN A 235 13.08 14.18 -17.82
CA GLN A 235 13.57 13.27 -18.84
C GLN A 235 14.80 12.54 -18.30
N LEU A 236 14.75 11.21 -18.26
CA LEU A 236 15.88 10.41 -17.84
C LEU A 236 16.81 10.15 -19.03
N ASP A 237 18.10 10.27 -18.76
CA ASP A 237 19.20 9.98 -19.68
C ASP A 237 19.36 8.47 -19.92
N ASP A 238 19.05 7.66 -18.90
CA ASP A 238 18.99 6.20 -18.99
C ASP A 238 17.61 5.67 -18.54
N GLU A 239 17.10 4.65 -19.21
CA GLU A 239 15.83 3.99 -18.86
C GLU A 239 15.97 3.23 -17.53
N LEU A 240 14.99 3.38 -16.63
CA LEU A 240 14.88 2.58 -15.42
C LEU A 240 14.54 1.14 -15.80
N SER A 241 15.29 0.20 -15.22
CA SER A 241 15.05 -1.24 -15.38
C SER A 241 14.14 -1.81 -14.30
N ASP A 242 13.97 -1.12 -13.18
CA ASP A 242 13.12 -1.54 -12.07
C ASP A 242 12.51 -0.33 -11.33
N VAL A 243 11.28 -0.46 -10.85
CA VAL A 243 10.58 0.60 -10.09
C VAL A 243 11.27 0.88 -8.76
N SER A 244 11.94 -0.13 -8.17
CA SER A 244 12.69 -0.01 -6.92
C SER A 244 13.91 0.91 -7.04
N GLN A 245 14.28 1.35 -8.23
CA GLN A 245 15.33 2.33 -8.42
C GLN A 245 14.92 3.73 -7.97
N VAL A 246 13.61 4.03 -7.91
CA VAL A 246 13.10 5.32 -7.47
C VAL A 246 12.78 5.27 -5.98
N ARG A 247 13.19 6.30 -5.23
CA ARG A 247 12.80 6.51 -3.83
C ARG A 247 12.31 7.93 -3.67
N ILE A 248 11.22 8.09 -2.93
CA ILE A 248 10.63 9.39 -2.57
C ILE A 248 10.73 9.57 -1.06
N ARG A 249 11.43 10.61 -0.60
CA ARG A 249 11.57 10.99 0.81
C ARG A 249 12.22 12.36 0.93
N ASP A 250 12.08 13.01 2.07
CA ASP A 250 12.89 14.20 2.41
C ASP A 250 14.37 13.79 2.54
N LEU A 251 15.22 14.31 1.65
CA LEU A 251 16.66 13.99 1.61
C LEU A 251 17.52 15.07 2.23
N ASP A 252 17.07 16.33 2.25
CA ASP A 252 17.85 17.48 2.72
C ASP A 252 17.33 18.13 4.01
N GLY A 253 16.19 17.65 4.52
CA GLY A 253 15.57 18.07 5.77
C GLY A 253 14.74 19.35 5.65
N ASP A 254 14.32 19.75 4.45
CA ASP A 254 13.50 20.95 4.24
C ASP A 254 12.00 20.74 4.48
N GLY A 255 11.59 19.48 4.74
CA GLY A 255 10.21 19.10 4.99
C GLY A 255 9.40 18.78 3.72
N ARG A 256 10.01 18.85 2.54
CA ARG A 256 9.45 18.39 1.27
C ARG A 256 10.01 17.03 0.93
N ALA A 257 9.27 16.25 0.17
CA ALA A 257 9.79 15.03 -0.40
C ALA A 257 10.67 15.33 -1.62
N ASP A 258 11.78 14.62 -1.71
CA ASP A 258 12.72 14.62 -2.84
C ASP A 258 12.69 13.28 -3.57
N LEU A 259 13.34 13.24 -4.74
CA LEU A 259 13.51 12.01 -5.53
C LEU A 259 14.98 11.60 -5.54
N SER A 260 15.25 10.32 -5.27
CA SER A 260 16.55 9.71 -5.54
C SER A 260 16.42 8.51 -6.45
N LEU A 261 17.36 8.37 -7.39
CA LEU A 261 17.44 7.24 -8.31
C LEU A 261 18.72 6.45 -8.05
N VAL A 262 18.60 5.17 -7.73
CA VAL A 262 19.75 4.25 -7.60
C VAL A 262 19.92 3.48 -8.91
N ARG A 263 21.02 3.72 -9.61
CA ARG A 263 21.30 3.11 -10.92
C ARG A 263 22.50 2.17 -10.84
N PRO A 264 22.30 0.86 -11.00
CA PRO A 264 23.40 -0.07 -11.18
C PRO A 264 24.22 0.30 -12.41
N LEU A 265 25.53 0.43 -12.23
CA LEU A 265 26.50 0.56 -13.32
C LEU A 265 27.07 -0.82 -13.65
N PRO A 266 27.60 -1.04 -14.87
CA PRO A 266 28.25 -2.30 -15.21
C PRO A 266 29.38 -2.62 -14.24
N SER A 267 29.35 -3.81 -13.64
CA SER A 267 30.48 -4.32 -12.87
C SER A 267 31.48 -5.01 -13.81
N PRO A 268 32.78 -4.68 -13.75
CA PRO A 268 33.80 -5.44 -14.48
C PRO A 268 34.05 -6.84 -13.87
N GLU A 269 33.59 -7.10 -12.65
CA GLU A 269 33.84 -8.35 -11.91
C GLU A 269 32.53 -8.97 -11.41
N ALA A 270 32.34 -10.28 -11.65
CA ALA A 270 31.09 -10.99 -11.40
C ALA A 270 30.76 -11.23 -9.91
N GLU A 271 31.74 -11.08 -9.01
CA GLU A 271 31.62 -11.39 -7.57
C GLU A 271 31.59 -10.13 -6.68
N VAL A 272 31.59 -8.94 -7.27
CA VAL A 272 31.52 -7.67 -6.53
C VAL A 272 30.20 -6.99 -6.83
N SER A 273 29.55 -6.46 -5.79
CA SER A 273 28.35 -5.63 -5.98
C SER A 273 28.66 -4.50 -6.97
N PRO A 274 27.84 -4.33 -8.03
CA PRO A 274 28.11 -3.32 -9.04
C PRO A 274 28.16 -1.93 -8.40
N PRO A 275 29.06 -1.05 -8.85
CA PRO A 275 28.99 0.35 -8.45
C PRO A 275 27.63 0.92 -8.86
N VAL A 276 27.16 1.92 -8.13
CA VAL A 276 25.88 2.60 -8.42
C VAL A 276 26.12 4.07 -8.70
N ARG A 277 25.35 4.63 -9.64
CA ARG A 277 25.15 6.07 -9.79
C ARG A 277 23.91 6.46 -8.99
N LEU A 278 24.02 7.53 -8.22
CA LEU A 278 22.91 8.09 -7.45
C LEU A 278 22.53 9.44 -8.07
N ASP A 279 21.33 9.53 -8.64
CA ASP A 279 20.79 10.79 -9.15
C ASP A 279 19.85 11.37 -8.07
N LEU A 280 20.09 12.61 -7.64
CA LEU A 280 19.34 13.28 -6.58
C LEU A 280 18.62 14.50 -7.15
N TYR A 281 17.31 14.57 -6.97
CA TYR A 281 16.48 15.70 -7.40
C TYR A 281 15.83 16.31 -6.17
N LEU A 282 16.32 17.49 -5.77
CA LEU A 282 15.77 18.25 -4.66
C LEU A 282 14.55 19.06 -5.14
N SER A 283 13.41 18.87 -4.49
CA SER A 283 12.14 19.48 -4.89
C SER A 283 12.04 20.95 -4.48
N GLY A 284 12.65 21.32 -3.35
CA GLY A 284 12.80 22.70 -2.88
C GLY A 284 13.76 23.57 -3.70
N GLY A 285 14.49 22.97 -4.64
CA GLY A 285 15.56 23.61 -5.41
C GLY A 285 16.88 23.66 -4.63
N GLY A 286 18.00 23.49 -5.34
CA GLY A 286 19.33 23.49 -4.71
C GLY A 286 19.62 24.82 -4.03
N ARG A 287 19.94 24.78 -2.73
CA ARG A 287 20.58 25.89 -2.03
C ARG A 287 21.99 26.15 -2.55
#